data_AF-A0A640KMS9-F1
#
_entry.id   AF-A0A640KMS9-F1
#
_cell.length_a   1.000
_cell.length_b   1.000
_cell.length_c   1.000
_cell.angle_alpha   90.00
_cell.angle_beta   90.00
_cell.angle_gamma   90.00
#
_symmetry.space_group_name_H-M   'P 1'
#
loop_
_entity.id
_entity.type
_entity.pdbx_description
1 polymer ?
#
loop_
_entity_poly.entity_id
_entity_poly.type
_entity_poly.pdbx_seq_one_letter_code
_entity_poly.pdbx_strand_id
1 'polypeptide(L)'
;MLAHCSFRLPFPCFFFSTGVTGTRNSLLCSGDTLHCAAVVLIRDCAVSVEAPTDVATSSFFVGPLHRCITMMFEFSLADTIKRLLTPDRCEQLDLDGYLVLNEQPFPEVVAKELLYEIKHCFHDIDGGRVQNQVEFLTADGPVKLTKPHIYECDLHNAVIRHQLPLFNSFFEGQLGELVEVLRDRVNCCEDLQPCGTADLVSRSVTLKLQVNEGGAFPWHYDNPGKPNKRRLTMAVYLTEEWTPEMGGELQLIPFLGPCITIPPKFCTTVLFKSDMMLHRVRPMLGLMRKMRYCFTIWFDGALTNSDDDVFLKAQHLDEGAIPFLRRSAVQRTLSRAVYEAEYEESLRECFGTDSAALEVSLREHHAHLRQLLNHGKLCAFLTVLKEYREDLRAA
;
A
#
# COMPACT_ATOMS: atom_id res chain seq x y z
N MET A 1 2.42 -43.63 -15.07
CA MET A 1 1.29 -42.88 -14.48
C MET A 1 1.83 -42.06 -13.32
N LEU A 2 2.21 -40.80 -13.58
CA LEU A 2 2.67 -39.87 -12.55
C LEU A 2 1.42 -39.16 -11.99
N ALA A 3 1.04 -39.49 -10.75
CA ALA A 3 -0.02 -38.81 -10.04
C ALA A 3 0.49 -37.43 -9.57
N HIS A 4 -0.02 -36.36 -10.17
CA HIS A 4 0.19 -35.00 -9.68
C HIS A 4 -0.55 -34.82 -8.34
N CYS A 5 0.17 -34.97 -7.22
CA CYS A 5 -0.31 -34.51 -5.92
C CYS A 5 -0.07 -33.01 -5.79
N SER A 6 -1.11 -32.21 -6.06
CA SER A 6 -1.15 -30.79 -5.72
C SER A 6 -1.72 -30.62 -4.31
N PHE A 7 -0.96 -29.97 -3.42
CA PHE A 7 -1.43 -29.66 -2.07
C PHE A 7 -2.30 -28.40 -2.11
N ARG A 8 -3.60 -28.54 -1.87
CA ARG A 8 -4.49 -27.41 -1.60
C ARG A 8 -4.57 -27.19 -0.10
N LEU A 9 -3.84 -26.20 0.40
CA LEU A 9 -4.07 -25.66 1.74
C LEU A 9 -5.09 -24.51 1.62
N PRO A 10 -6.23 -24.55 2.34
CA PRO A 10 -7.12 -23.40 2.42
C PRO A 10 -6.41 -22.27 3.17
N PHE A 11 -6.28 -21.11 2.54
CA PHE A 11 -5.74 -19.90 3.16
C PHE A 11 -6.83 -19.19 3.96
N PRO A 12 -6.61 -18.84 5.23
CA PRO A 12 -7.31 -17.72 5.83
C PRO A 12 -6.68 -16.44 5.26
N CYS A 13 -7.42 -15.75 4.39
CA CYS A 13 -6.99 -14.48 3.83
C CYS A 13 -7.16 -13.36 4.87
N PHE A 14 -6.12 -12.54 5.03
CA PHE A 14 -6.25 -11.24 5.69
C PHE A 14 -6.96 -10.31 4.72
N PHE A 15 -8.17 -9.87 5.07
CA PHE A 15 -8.90 -8.90 4.27
C PHE A 15 -8.69 -7.50 4.87
N PHE A 16 -8.19 -6.59 4.04
CA PHE A 16 -8.35 -5.17 4.28
C PHE A 16 -9.71 -4.77 3.72
N SER A 17 -10.70 -4.62 4.60
CA SER A 17 -12.04 -4.15 4.20
C SER A 17 -11.99 -2.63 4.02
N THR A 18 -12.13 -2.17 2.78
CA THR A 18 -12.56 -0.80 2.50
C THR A 18 -14.06 -0.74 2.75
N GLY A 19 -14.46 -0.15 3.87
CA GLY A 19 -15.86 -0.04 4.26
C GLY A 19 -16.61 0.94 3.37
N VAL A 20 -17.37 0.41 2.40
CA VAL A 20 -18.55 1.10 1.83
C VAL A 20 -19.70 0.11 1.84
N THR A 21 -20.50 0.15 2.91
CA THR A 21 -21.75 -0.61 3.00
C THR A 21 -22.83 0.13 2.20
N GLY A 22 -22.99 -0.22 0.93
CA GLY A 22 -24.18 0.11 0.15
C GLY A 22 -25.28 -0.92 0.40
N THR A 23 -26.25 -0.59 1.25
CA THR A 23 -27.48 -1.37 1.42
C THR A 23 -28.25 -1.46 0.09
N ARG A 24 -28.54 -2.66 -0.40
CA ARG A 24 -29.59 -2.88 -1.40
C ARG A 24 -30.60 -3.90 -0.88
N ASN A 25 -31.75 -3.38 -0.48
CA ASN A 25 -32.98 -4.14 -0.35
C ASN A 25 -33.45 -4.58 -1.74
N SER A 26 -33.79 -5.85 -1.85
CA SER A 26 -34.55 -6.44 -2.93
C SER A 26 -36.00 -5.92 -2.93
N LEU A 27 -36.49 -5.48 -4.08
CA LEU A 27 -37.92 -5.47 -4.40
C LEU A 27 -38.09 -5.75 -5.89
N LEU A 28 -38.64 -6.93 -6.17
CA LEU A 28 -39.28 -7.28 -7.43
C LEU A 28 -40.55 -6.43 -7.58
N CYS A 29 -40.71 -5.76 -8.72
CA CYS A 29 -42.02 -5.52 -9.32
C CYS A 29 -41.88 -5.22 -10.83
N SER A 30 -42.80 -5.82 -11.55
CA SER A 30 -43.09 -5.81 -12.99
C SER A 30 -43.61 -4.47 -13.54
N GLY A 31 -43.47 -4.27 -14.85
CA GLY A 31 -44.50 -3.62 -15.68
C GLY A 31 -44.22 -2.18 -16.13
N ASP A 32 -44.13 -2.03 -17.46
CA ASP A 32 -44.64 -0.98 -18.34
C ASP A 32 -44.19 0.50 -18.27
N THR A 33 -43.66 0.91 -19.42
CA THR A 33 -43.65 2.24 -20.09
C THR A 33 -44.42 3.40 -19.45
N LEU A 34 -43.74 4.56 -19.32
CA LEU A 34 -44.22 5.85 -19.84
C LEU A 34 -43.12 6.94 -19.83
N HIS A 35 -43.09 7.70 -20.94
CA HIS A 35 -42.30 8.91 -21.16
C HIS A 35 -42.56 9.99 -20.10
N CYS A 36 -41.51 10.70 -19.68
CA CYS A 36 -41.59 12.13 -19.36
C CYS A 36 -40.21 12.78 -19.55
N ALA A 37 -40.14 13.66 -20.55
CA ALA A 37 -39.01 14.55 -20.80
C ALA A 37 -39.05 15.71 -19.79
N ALA A 38 -37.90 16.02 -19.19
CA ALA A 38 -37.69 17.26 -18.45
C ALA A 38 -36.58 18.06 -19.15
N VAL A 39 -37.02 19.09 -19.85
CA VAL A 39 -36.21 20.15 -20.45
C VAL A 39 -35.75 21.08 -19.33
N VAL A 40 -34.44 21.22 -19.13
CA VAL A 40 -33.88 22.29 -18.29
C VAL A 40 -33.49 23.44 -19.20
N LEU A 41 -34.23 24.54 -19.06
CA LEU A 41 -34.01 25.83 -19.69
C LEU A 41 -32.72 26.46 -19.14
N ILE A 42 -31.73 26.64 -20.02
CA ILE A 42 -30.61 27.57 -19.82
C ILE A 42 -31.18 28.98 -20.05
N ARG A 43 -31.04 29.87 -19.05
CA ARG A 43 -31.32 31.29 -19.21
C ARG A 43 -30.02 32.07 -19.18
N ASP A 44 -29.68 32.62 -20.34
CA ASP A 44 -28.69 33.65 -20.54
C ASP A 44 -28.99 34.90 -19.70
N CYS A 45 -27.96 35.42 -19.04
CA CYS A 45 -27.91 36.82 -18.63
C CYS A 45 -26.55 37.38 -19.04
N ALA A 46 -26.52 37.97 -20.23
CA ALA A 46 -25.48 38.87 -20.67
C ALA A 46 -25.63 40.19 -19.92
N VAL A 47 -24.59 40.60 -19.20
CA VAL A 47 -24.41 41.98 -18.76
C VAL A 47 -23.10 42.47 -19.38
N SER A 48 -23.27 43.32 -20.39
CA SER A 48 -22.23 44.10 -21.05
C SER A 48 -21.71 45.18 -20.10
N VAL A 49 -20.39 45.25 -19.92
CA VAL A 49 -19.70 46.40 -19.31
C VAL A 49 -18.60 46.83 -20.26
N GLU A 50 -18.70 48.10 -20.67
CA GLU A 50 -17.78 48.80 -21.57
C GLU A 50 -16.38 48.94 -20.95
N ALA A 51 -15.37 48.88 -21.81
CA ALA A 51 -13.98 49.11 -21.45
C ALA A 51 -13.67 50.62 -21.35
N PRO A 52 -12.81 51.03 -20.41
CA PRO A 52 -11.95 52.17 -20.59
C PRO A 52 -10.51 51.71 -20.85
N THR A 53 -9.94 52.31 -21.90
CA THR A 53 -8.51 52.37 -22.23
C THR A 53 -7.69 53.06 -21.15
N ASP A 54 -6.38 52.80 -21.18
CA ASP A 54 -5.28 53.34 -20.38
C ASP A 54 -5.00 52.67 -19.03
N VAL A 55 -4.01 51.76 -19.01
CA VAL A 55 -3.16 51.55 -17.83
C VAL A 55 -1.71 51.42 -18.25
N ALA A 56 -0.90 52.31 -17.67
CA ALA A 56 0.54 52.38 -17.74
C ALA A 56 1.22 51.07 -17.34
N THR A 57 2.40 50.86 -17.92
CA THR A 57 3.37 49.82 -17.56
C THR A 57 3.77 49.91 -16.09
N SER A 58 3.06 49.18 -15.21
CA SER A 58 3.55 48.86 -13.88
C SER A 58 4.14 47.46 -13.88
N SER A 59 5.44 47.38 -13.62
CA SER A 59 6.15 46.14 -13.35
C SER A 59 5.56 45.51 -12.09
N PHE A 60 4.62 44.57 -12.25
CA PHE A 60 4.16 43.74 -11.16
C PHE A 60 5.32 42.87 -10.66
N PHE A 61 5.74 43.14 -9.43
CA PHE A 61 6.53 42.20 -8.64
C PHE A 61 5.71 40.91 -8.50
N VAL A 62 6.09 39.87 -9.24
CA VAL A 62 5.55 38.52 -9.06
C VAL A 62 6.08 37.99 -7.73
N GLY A 63 5.24 38.04 -6.70
CA GLY A 63 5.61 37.64 -5.34
C GLY A 63 5.90 36.12 -5.21
N PRO A 64 6.57 35.71 -4.13
CA PRO A 64 6.96 34.32 -3.88
C PRO A 64 5.78 33.33 -3.82
N LEU A 65 4.59 33.79 -3.43
CA LEU A 65 3.38 32.96 -3.34
C LEU A 65 2.89 32.47 -4.71
N HIS A 66 3.00 33.31 -5.75
CA HIS A 66 2.58 32.93 -7.10
C HIS A 66 3.54 31.91 -7.71
N ARG A 67 4.86 32.04 -7.46
CA ARG A 67 5.88 31.06 -7.89
C ARG A 67 5.71 29.69 -7.22
N CYS A 68 5.33 29.64 -5.94
CA CYS A 68 5.01 28.38 -5.25
C CYS A 68 3.82 27.66 -5.92
N ILE A 69 2.75 28.40 -6.20
CA ILE A 69 1.55 27.85 -6.85
C ILE A 69 1.88 27.36 -8.26
N THR A 70 2.62 28.13 -9.07
CA THR A 70 3.03 27.70 -10.42
C THR A 70 3.92 26.45 -10.40
N MET A 71 4.87 26.34 -9.47
CA MET A 71 5.73 25.15 -9.34
C MET A 71 4.97 23.90 -8.89
N MET A 72 3.90 24.03 -8.12
CA MET A 72 3.05 22.90 -7.73
C MET A 72 2.25 22.35 -8.92
N PHE A 73 1.81 23.21 -9.84
CA PHE A 73 1.13 22.79 -11.08
C PHE A 73 2.07 22.17 -12.13
N GLU A 74 3.39 22.38 -12.03
CA GLU A 74 4.39 21.75 -12.90
C GLU A 74 4.93 20.41 -12.38
N PHE A 75 4.56 20.00 -11.15
CA PHE A 75 5.02 18.73 -10.60
C PHE A 75 4.32 17.54 -11.26
N SER A 76 5.11 16.66 -11.88
CA SER A 76 4.69 15.34 -12.34
C SER A 76 5.33 14.25 -11.48
N LEU A 77 4.48 13.49 -10.78
CA LEU A 77 4.87 12.29 -10.03
C LEU A 77 5.49 11.26 -10.98
N ALA A 78 4.86 11.02 -12.14
CA ALA A 78 5.31 10.05 -13.13
C ALA A 78 6.71 10.37 -13.65
N ASP A 79 6.95 11.62 -14.09
CA ASP A 79 8.27 12.03 -14.59
C ASP A 79 9.34 11.98 -13.51
N THR A 80 8.96 12.33 -12.28
CA THR A 80 9.86 12.29 -11.14
C THR A 80 10.31 10.88 -10.83
N ILE A 81 9.38 9.92 -10.75
CA ILE A 81 9.72 8.52 -10.55
C ILE A 81 10.49 7.97 -11.76
N LYS A 82 10.09 8.31 -12.99
CA LYS A 82 10.78 7.89 -14.22
C LYS A 82 12.27 8.26 -14.23
N ARG A 83 12.63 9.47 -13.81
CA ARG A 83 14.03 9.91 -13.73
C ARG A 83 14.84 9.10 -12.71
N LEU A 84 14.19 8.65 -11.64
CA LEU A 84 14.83 7.91 -10.55
C LEU A 84 14.91 6.41 -10.83
N LEU A 85 14.12 5.87 -11.76
CA LEU A 85 14.17 4.48 -12.22
C LEU A 85 15.27 4.29 -13.28
N THR A 86 16.52 4.36 -12.83
CA THR A 86 17.69 3.95 -13.65
C THR A 86 17.68 2.43 -13.88
N PRO A 87 18.37 1.91 -14.91
CA PRO A 87 18.45 0.47 -15.16
C PRO A 87 18.85 -0.34 -13.91
N ASP A 88 19.89 0.09 -13.19
CA ASP A 88 20.37 -0.58 -11.97
C ASP A 88 19.32 -0.60 -10.86
N ARG A 89 18.53 0.47 -10.71
CA ARG A 89 17.46 0.54 -9.70
C ARG A 89 16.26 -0.32 -10.08
N CYS A 90 15.93 -0.41 -11.37
CA CYS A 90 14.92 -1.34 -11.87
C CYS A 90 15.36 -2.78 -11.64
N GLU A 91 16.61 -3.10 -11.96
CA GLU A 91 17.19 -4.43 -11.71
C GLU A 91 17.19 -4.76 -10.21
N GLN A 92 17.53 -3.80 -9.34
CA GLN A 92 17.44 -3.97 -7.89
C GLN A 92 16.01 -4.31 -7.45
N LEU A 93 15.00 -3.55 -7.90
CA LEU A 93 13.61 -3.83 -7.56
C LEU A 93 13.16 -5.22 -8.08
N ASP A 94 13.60 -5.60 -9.27
CA ASP A 94 13.30 -6.91 -9.87
C ASP A 94 13.96 -8.06 -9.11
N LEU A 95 15.22 -7.92 -8.69
CA LEU A 95 15.99 -9.00 -8.06
C LEU A 95 15.80 -9.09 -6.55
N ASP A 96 15.82 -7.94 -5.86
CA ASP A 96 15.75 -7.86 -4.40
C ASP A 96 14.32 -7.71 -3.90
N GLY A 97 13.39 -7.31 -4.78
CA GLY A 97 11.98 -7.13 -4.48
C GLY A 97 11.64 -5.81 -3.79
N TYR A 98 12.62 -4.91 -3.61
CA TYR A 98 12.42 -3.57 -3.06
C TYR A 98 13.44 -2.56 -3.59
N LEU A 99 13.11 -1.28 -3.47
CA LEU A 99 13.95 -0.14 -3.82
C LEU A 99 13.66 1.01 -2.85
N VAL A 100 14.71 1.63 -2.31
CA VAL A 100 14.61 2.79 -1.42
C VAL A 100 15.18 4.02 -2.12
N LEU A 101 14.37 5.06 -2.25
CA LEU A 101 14.72 6.35 -2.82
C LEU A 101 14.78 7.38 -1.69
N ASN A 102 15.98 7.63 -1.17
CA ASN A 102 16.26 8.54 -0.06
C ASN A 102 16.87 9.89 -0.49
N GLU A 103 17.08 10.09 -1.80
CA GLU A 103 17.64 11.31 -2.40
C GLU A 103 16.62 12.47 -2.53
N GLN A 104 15.64 12.57 -1.62
CA GLN A 104 14.52 13.50 -1.70
C GLN A 104 13.88 13.53 -3.10
N PRO A 105 13.17 12.46 -3.49
CA PRO A 105 12.63 12.30 -4.84
C PRO A 105 11.75 13.48 -5.27
N PHE A 106 11.08 14.15 -4.33
CA PHE A 106 10.19 15.28 -4.60
C PHE A 106 10.85 16.60 -4.24
N PRO A 107 10.63 17.67 -5.04
CA PRO A 107 10.99 19.02 -4.64
C PRO A 107 10.44 19.32 -3.24
N GLU A 108 11.25 19.96 -2.38
CA GLU A 108 10.89 20.18 -0.98
C GLU A 108 9.54 20.90 -0.82
N VAL A 109 9.26 21.88 -1.69
CA VAL A 109 7.97 22.59 -1.73
C VAL A 109 6.79 21.66 -1.96
N VAL A 110 6.93 20.69 -2.87
CA VAL A 110 5.89 19.70 -3.19
C VAL A 110 5.73 18.72 -2.02
N ALA A 111 6.83 18.23 -1.45
CA ALA A 111 6.77 17.33 -0.30
C ALA A 111 6.10 17.98 0.92
N LYS A 112 6.36 19.28 1.14
CA LYS A 112 5.72 20.05 2.20
C LYS A 112 4.23 20.25 1.96
N GLU A 113 3.83 20.49 0.71
CA GLU A 113 2.42 20.58 0.36
C GLU A 113 1.70 19.23 0.53
N LEU A 114 2.28 18.12 0.08
CA LEU A 114 1.71 16.78 0.30
C LEU A 114 1.50 16.52 1.79
N LEU A 115 2.45 16.93 2.63
CA LEU A 115 2.32 16.81 4.08
C LEU A 115 1.22 17.73 4.63
N TYR A 116 1.11 18.96 4.12
CA TYR A 116 0.05 19.90 4.47
C TYR A 116 -1.34 19.31 4.14
N GLU A 117 -1.54 18.78 2.93
CA GLU A 117 -2.80 18.14 2.53
C GLU A 117 -3.13 16.91 3.38
N ILE A 118 -2.13 16.08 3.75
CA ILE A 118 -2.35 14.97 4.68
C ILE A 118 -2.83 15.48 6.04
N LYS A 119 -2.16 16.51 6.60
CA LYS A 119 -2.55 17.10 7.89
C LYS A 119 -3.96 17.68 7.80
N HIS A 120 -4.26 18.43 6.75
CA HIS A 120 -5.58 19.01 6.49
C HIS A 120 -6.67 17.91 6.43
N CYS A 121 -6.41 16.82 5.70
CA CYS A 121 -7.32 15.68 5.61
C CYS A 121 -7.66 15.09 6.97
N PHE A 122 -6.66 14.88 7.84
CA PHE A 122 -6.86 14.23 9.13
C PHE A 122 -7.37 15.14 10.25
N HIS A 123 -7.21 16.46 10.12
CA HIS A 123 -7.56 17.42 11.17
C HIS A 123 -8.80 18.26 10.86
N ASP A 124 -9.09 18.53 9.58
CA ASP A 124 -10.08 19.52 9.18
C ASP A 124 -11.19 18.97 8.28
N ILE A 125 -11.00 17.81 7.64
CA ILE A 125 -11.99 17.21 6.73
C ILE A 125 -12.82 16.15 7.47
N ASP A 126 -14.13 16.35 7.51
CA ASP A 126 -15.09 15.36 8.04
C ASP A 126 -14.99 14.03 7.27
N GLY A 127 -14.78 12.95 8.00
CA GLY A 127 -14.61 11.61 7.41
C GLY A 127 -13.20 11.33 6.86
N GLY A 128 -12.29 12.31 6.87
CA GLY A 128 -10.88 12.12 6.50
C GLY A 128 -10.07 11.31 7.50
N ARG A 129 -10.61 11.09 8.71
CA ARG A 129 -9.92 10.35 9.78
C ARG A 129 -10.69 9.09 10.16
N VAL A 130 -10.30 7.96 9.59
CA VAL A 130 -10.89 6.65 9.90
C VAL A 130 -9.88 5.78 10.64
N GLN A 131 -10.32 5.11 11.70
CA GLN A 131 -9.46 4.18 12.45
C GLN A 131 -9.08 2.97 11.58
N ASN A 132 -7.79 2.62 11.51
CA ASN A 132 -7.38 1.45 10.76
C ASN A 132 -7.89 0.15 11.40
N GLN A 133 -8.48 -0.70 10.56
CA GLN A 133 -8.97 -2.01 10.95
C GLN A 133 -8.41 -3.10 10.04
N VAL A 134 -8.30 -4.31 10.57
CA VAL A 134 -7.97 -5.52 9.83
C VAL A 134 -9.04 -6.56 10.07
N GLU A 135 -9.48 -7.24 9.00
CA GLU A 135 -10.48 -8.29 9.09
C GLU A 135 -9.80 -9.66 9.01
N PHE A 136 -10.10 -10.50 10.01
CA PHE A 136 -9.68 -11.88 10.11
C PHE A 136 -10.87 -12.78 9.82
N LEU A 137 -10.69 -13.72 8.91
CA LEU A 137 -11.64 -14.82 8.77
C LEU A 137 -11.29 -15.91 9.80
N THR A 138 -12.11 -16.05 10.84
CA THR A 138 -11.95 -17.09 11.86
C THR A 138 -12.94 -18.23 11.61
N ALA A 139 -12.79 -19.35 12.33
CA ALA A 139 -13.75 -20.45 12.28
C ALA A 139 -15.18 -20.01 12.68
N ASP A 140 -15.30 -18.99 13.53
CA ASP A 140 -16.56 -18.45 14.03
C ASP A 140 -17.12 -17.31 13.14
N GLY A 141 -16.44 -16.99 12.03
CA GLY A 141 -16.79 -15.92 11.10
C GLY A 141 -15.78 -14.76 11.07
N PRO A 142 -16.08 -13.70 10.30
CA PRO A 142 -15.19 -12.55 10.17
C PRO A 142 -15.15 -11.72 11.47
N VAL A 143 -13.93 -11.40 11.92
CA VAL A 143 -13.66 -10.56 13.09
C VAL A 143 -12.84 -9.36 12.65
N LYS A 144 -13.31 -8.15 12.99
CA LYS A 144 -12.56 -6.92 12.73
C LYS A 144 -11.76 -6.53 13.97
N LEU A 145 -10.44 -6.45 13.82
CA LEU A 145 -9.54 -5.96 14.86
C LEU A 145 -9.12 -4.53 14.51
N THR A 146 -9.22 -3.66 15.50
CA THR A 146 -8.80 -2.26 15.38
C THR A 146 -7.33 -2.15 15.75
N LYS A 147 -6.53 -1.51 14.90
CA LYS A 147 -5.13 -1.22 15.24
C LYS A 147 -5.06 0.09 16.02
N PRO A 148 -4.45 0.09 17.22
CA PRO A 148 -4.43 1.26 18.08
C PRO A 148 -3.59 2.39 17.47
N HIS A 149 -4.07 3.64 17.59
CA HIS A 149 -3.34 4.86 17.21
C HIS A 149 -2.94 5.02 15.73
N ILE A 150 -3.60 4.26 14.84
CA ILE A 150 -3.36 4.31 13.40
C ILE A 150 -4.65 4.74 12.71
N TYR A 151 -4.55 5.79 11.90
CA TYR A 151 -5.67 6.36 11.17
C TYR A 151 -5.33 6.44 9.69
N GLU A 152 -6.35 6.27 8.86
CA GLU A 152 -6.22 6.25 7.41
C GLU A 152 -7.34 7.02 6.72
N CYS A 153 -7.05 7.45 5.49
CA CYS A 153 -8.04 7.98 4.57
C CYS A 153 -7.83 7.34 3.19
N ASP A 154 -8.84 6.65 2.70
CA ASP A 154 -8.84 6.12 1.33
C ASP A 154 -9.30 7.21 0.35
N LEU A 155 -8.44 7.59 -0.58
CA LEU A 155 -8.74 8.64 -1.56
C LEU A 155 -9.56 8.15 -2.76
N HIS A 156 -10.10 6.93 -2.74
CA HIS A 156 -11.22 6.58 -3.62
C HIS A 156 -12.46 7.43 -3.35
N ASN A 157 -12.63 7.93 -2.11
CA ASN A 157 -13.68 8.87 -1.77
C ASN A 157 -13.46 10.22 -2.48
N ALA A 158 -14.15 10.42 -3.60
CA ALA A 158 -14.04 11.64 -4.41
C ALA A 158 -14.40 12.92 -3.65
N VAL A 159 -15.30 12.84 -2.65
CA VAL A 159 -15.71 14.01 -1.85
C VAL A 159 -14.55 14.52 -1.00
N ILE A 160 -13.79 13.62 -0.38
CA ILE A 160 -12.59 13.99 0.38
C ILE A 160 -11.47 14.38 -0.58
N ARG A 161 -11.24 13.59 -1.64
CA ARG A 161 -10.15 13.82 -2.60
C ARG A 161 -10.23 15.19 -3.27
N HIS A 162 -11.41 15.67 -3.68
CA HIS A 162 -11.55 16.99 -4.32
C HIS A 162 -11.17 18.17 -3.39
N GLN A 163 -11.06 17.95 -2.08
CA GLN A 163 -10.59 18.95 -1.12
C GLN A 163 -9.06 18.93 -0.93
N LEU A 164 -8.35 18.04 -1.64
CA LEU A 164 -6.90 17.87 -1.60
C LEU A 164 -6.33 18.07 -3.01
N PRO A 165 -6.14 19.32 -3.47
CA PRO A 165 -5.81 19.63 -4.87
C PRO A 165 -4.64 18.84 -5.47
N LEU A 166 -3.53 18.68 -4.75
CA LEU A 166 -2.34 17.98 -5.22
C LEU A 166 -2.56 16.47 -5.26
N PHE A 167 -3.21 15.87 -4.25
CA PHE A 167 -3.62 14.46 -4.35
C PHE A 167 -4.70 14.24 -5.42
N ASN A 168 -5.58 15.20 -5.67
CA ASN A 168 -6.57 15.10 -6.72
C ASN A 168 -5.92 15.12 -8.11
N SER A 169 -4.91 15.98 -8.33
CA SER A 169 -4.17 16.03 -9.59
C SER A 169 -3.46 14.70 -9.90
N PHE A 170 -3.11 13.91 -8.89
CA PHE A 170 -2.60 12.55 -9.10
C PHE A 170 -3.64 11.66 -9.80
N PHE A 171 -4.90 11.71 -9.39
CA PHE A 171 -5.98 10.95 -10.02
C PHE A 171 -6.41 11.49 -11.39
N GLU A 172 -6.23 12.79 -11.63
CA GLU A 172 -6.61 13.45 -12.89
C GLU A 172 -5.60 13.24 -14.04
N GLY A 173 -4.52 12.48 -13.83
CA GLY A 173 -3.65 12.06 -14.93
C GLY A 173 -2.34 11.39 -14.51
N GLN A 174 -1.74 11.83 -13.40
CA GLN A 174 -0.37 11.42 -13.07
C GLN A 174 -0.25 9.94 -12.65
N LEU A 175 -1.28 9.35 -12.03
CA LEU A 175 -1.25 7.94 -11.66
C LEU A 175 -1.30 7.02 -12.89
N GLY A 176 -2.07 7.38 -13.91
CA GLY A 176 -2.10 6.63 -15.17
C GLY A 176 -0.75 6.65 -15.88
N GLU A 177 -0.13 7.83 -15.99
CA GLU A 177 1.22 7.98 -16.54
C GLU A 177 2.27 7.21 -15.72
N LEU A 178 2.16 7.25 -14.39
CA LEU A 178 3.06 6.50 -13.51
C LEU A 178 2.94 5.00 -13.73
N VAL A 179 1.73 4.46 -13.93
CA VAL A 179 1.55 3.05 -14.27
C VAL A 179 2.27 2.71 -15.57
N GLU A 180 2.13 3.52 -16.62
CA GLU A 180 2.82 3.26 -17.90
C GLU A 180 4.35 3.35 -17.75
N VAL A 181 4.87 4.29 -16.95
CA VAL A 181 6.30 4.35 -16.61
C VAL A 181 6.77 3.07 -15.93
N LEU A 182 6.02 2.58 -14.94
CA LEU A 182 6.38 1.37 -14.19
C LEU A 182 6.36 0.13 -15.10
N ARG A 183 5.36 0.02 -15.98
CA ARG A 183 5.26 -1.07 -16.97
C ARG A 183 6.41 -1.07 -17.98
N ASP A 184 6.81 0.12 -18.45
CA ASP A 184 7.91 0.30 -19.41
C ASP A 184 9.28 -0.02 -18.80
N ARG A 185 9.47 0.32 -17.52
CA ARG A 185 10.80 0.35 -16.90
C ARG A 185 11.12 -0.81 -15.98
N VAL A 186 10.12 -1.46 -15.39
CA VAL A 186 10.31 -2.47 -14.33
C VAL A 186 9.67 -3.78 -14.78
N ASN A 187 10.47 -4.83 -14.98
CA ASN A 187 9.98 -6.08 -15.57
C ASN A 187 8.91 -6.72 -14.70
N CYS A 188 9.07 -6.68 -13.38
CA CYS A 188 8.06 -7.24 -12.48
C CYS A 188 6.71 -6.49 -12.51
N CYS A 189 6.63 -5.35 -13.20
CA CYS A 189 5.44 -4.51 -13.31
C CYS A 189 4.83 -4.53 -14.73
N GLU A 190 5.30 -5.38 -15.65
CA GLU A 190 4.78 -5.44 -17.03
C GLU A 190 3.26 -5.72 -17.07
N ASP A 191 2.74 -6.43 -16.07
CA ASP A 191 1.35 -6.87 -15.95
C ASP A 191 0.45 -5.88 -15.18
N LEU A 192 0.96 -4.71 -14.79
CA LEU A 192 0.11 -3.70 -14.15
C LEU A 192 -1.08 -3.33 -15.04
N GLN A 193 -2.24 -3.17 -14.41
CA GLN A 193 -3.49 -2.83 -15.09
C GLN A 193 -3.39 -1.41 -15.68
N PRO A 194 -3.50 -1.24 -17.01
CA PRO A 194 -3.45 0.07 -17.62
C PRO A 194 -4.64 0.92 -17.16
N CYS A 195 -4.41 2.19 -16.87
CA CYS A 195 -5.42 3.09 -16.32
C CYS A 195 -5.28 4.52 -16.85
N GLY A 196 -5.61 4.72 -18.12
CA GLY A 196 -5.52 6.03 -18.79
C GLY A 196 -6.65 7.03 -18.45
N THR A 197 -7.58 6.69 -17.55
CA THR A 197 -8.67 7.58 -17.11
C THR A 197 -8.85 7.50 -15.59
N ALA A 198 -9.38 8.56 -14.98
CA ALA A 198 -9.60 8.60 -13.52
C ALA A 198 -10.51 7.47 -13.00
N ASP A 199 -11.54 7.08 -13.77
CA ASP A 199 -12.39 5.91 -13.44
C ASP A 199 -11.59 4.61 -13.44
N LEU A 200 -10.73 4.38 -14.43
CA LEU A 200 -9.88 3.19 -14.46
C LEU A 200 -8.81 3.20 -13.36
N VAL A 201 -8.21 4.36 -13.08
CA VAL A 201 -7.27 4.55 -11.96
C VAL A 201 -7.94 4.12 -10.66
N SER A 202 -9.16 4.61 -10.39
CA SER A 202 -9.93 4.26 -9.18
C SER A 202 -10.33 2.78 -9.05
N ARG A 203 -10.05 1.95 -10.05
CA ARG A 203 -10.32 0.50 -10.04
C ARG A 203 -9.06 -0.36 -9.95
N SER A 204 -7.91 0.22 -10.21
CA SER A 204 -6.63 -0.51 -10.40
C SER A 204 -5.47 0.09 -9.62
N VAL A 205 -5.66 1.27 -9.05
CA VAL A 205 -4.69 1.96 -8.21
C VAL A 205 -5.41 2.43 -6.94
N THR A 206 -4.87 2.06 -5.79
CA THR A 206 -5.35 2.55 -4.49
C THR A 206 -4.36 3.55 -3.94
N LEU A 207 -4.80 4.78 -3.65
CA LEU A 207 -4.01 5.77 -2.92
C LEU A 207 -4.63 5.98 -1.54
N LYS A 208 -3.84 5.76 -0.50
CA LYS A 208 -4.27 5.90 0.90
C LYS A 208 -3.34 6.81 1.69
N LEU A 209 -3.92 7.74 2.43
CA LEU A 209 -3.20 8.57 3.40
C LEU A 209 -3.19 7.87 4.75
N GLN A 210 -2.15 8.07 5.54
CA GLN A 210 -2.02 7.46 6.86
C GLN A 210 -1.29 8.39 7.84
N VAL A 211 -1.83 8.45 9.06
CA VAL A 211 -1.17 9.05 10.22
C VAL A 211 -1.08 8.03 11.35
N ASN A 212 0.10 7.93 11.94
CA ASN A 212 0.34 7.14 13.15
C ASN A 212 0.67 8.08 14.31
N GLU A 213 -0.13 7.99 15.37
CA GLU A 213 0.14 8.65 16.67
C GLU A 213 0.83 7.69 17.65
N GLY A 214 1.09 6.47 17.19
CA GLY A 214 1.53 5.32 17.94
C GLY A 214 1.33 4.07 17.08
N GLY A 215 1.27 2.92 17.74
CA GLY A 215 0.91 1.65 17.10
C GLY A 215 1.99 1.11 16.16
N ALA A 216 1.72 -0.09 15.65
CA ALA A 216 2.60 -0.84 14.77
C ALA A 216 1.78 -1.61 13.72
N PHE A 217 2.47 -2.17 12.73
CA PHE A 217 1.86 -3.11 11.79
C PHE A 217 2.60 -4.44 11.94
N PRO A 218 1.91 -5.57 12.14
CA PRO A 218 2.56 -6.87 12.25
C PRO A 218 3.17 -7.28 10.89
N TRP A 219 4.00 -8.32 10.90
CA TRP A 219 4.52 -8.88 9.65
C TRP A 219 3.40 -9.33 8.72
N HIS A 220 3.44 -8.85 7.47
CA HIS A 220 2.46 -9.18 6.45
C HIS A 220 3.03 -8.97 5.04
N TYR A 221 2.25 -9.40 4.05
CA TYR A 221 2.39 -9.02 2.65
C TYR A 221 1.20 -8.15 2.30
N ASP A 222 1.41 -7.13 1.46
CA ASP A 222 0.33 -6.27 1.02
C ASP A 222 -0.65 -6.99 0.09
N ASN A 223 -0.17 -8.01 -0.60
CA ASN A 223 -0.96 -9.03 -1.28
C ASN A 223 -0.76 -10.39 -0.60
N PRO A 224 -1.67 -10.79 0.33
CA PRO A 224 -1.57 -12.07 1.02
C PRO A 224 -2.07 -13.26 0.19
N GLY A 225 -2.66 -13.04 -1.00
CA GLY A 225 -3.28 -14.08 -1.82
C GLY A 225 -4.59 -13.61 -2.46
N LYS A 226 -5.30 -14.53 -3.15
CA LYS A 226 -6.60 -14.24 -3.77
C LYS A 226 -7.61 -13.73 -2.71
N PRO A 227 -8.46 -12.74 -3.03
CA PRO A 227 -8.66 -12.08 -4.34
C PRO A 227 -7.84 -10.79 -4.53
N ASN A 228 -6.89 -10.50 -3.65
CA ASN A 228 -6.09 -9.26 -3.71
C ASN A 228 -5.28 -9.22 -5.03
N LYS A 229 -5.18 -8.03 -5.65
CA LYS A 229 -4.51 -7.87 -6.96
C LYS A 229 -3.25 -7.01 -6.89
N ARG A 230 -2.86 -6.52 -5.72
CA ARG A 230 -1.74 -5.61 -5.56
C ARG A 230 -0.46 -6.30 -6.01
N ARG A 231 0.25 -5.66 -6.94
CA ARG A 231 1.51 -6.13 -7.50
C ARG A 231 2.70 -5.35 -6.94
N LEU A 232 2.56 -4.04 -6.91
CA LEU A 232 3.58 -3.12 -6.41
C LEU A 232 3.00 -2.21 -5.33
N THR A 233 3.81 -1.95 -4.31
CA THR A 233 3.54 -0.95 -3.29
C THR A 233 4.56 0.16 -3.41
N MET A 234 4.10 1.41 -3.41
CA MET A 234 4.94 2.59 -3.25
C MET A 234 4.50 3.35 -1.99
N ALA A 235 5.35 3.37 -0.97
CA ALA A 235 5.13 4.14 0.25
C ALA A 235 6.00 5.39 0.25
N VAL A 236 5.41 6.55 0.55
CA VAL A 236 6.12 7.81 0.69
C VAL A 236 5.99 8.32 2.12
N TYR A 237 7.13 8.51 2.78
CA TYR A 237 7.21 9.05 4.13
C TYR A 237 7.40 10.56 4.12
N LEU A 238 6.62 11.24 4.96
CA LEU A 238 6.61 12.69 5.10
C LEU A 238 6.74 13.10 6.58
N THR A 239 7.49 12.32 7.37
CA THR A 239 7.73 12.63 8.78
C THR A 239 8.90 13.60 8.92
N GLU A 240 8.58 14.86 9.16
CA GLU A 240 9.57 15.90 9.45
C GLU A 240 10.34 15.58 10.74
N GLU A 241 11.65 15.89 10.73
CA GLU A 241 12.52 15.75 11.91
C GLU A 241 12.46 14.38 12.59
N TRP A 242 12.29 13.31 11.81
CA TRP A 242 12.33 11.96 12.34
C TRP A 242 13.69 11.66 12.99
N THR A 243 13.67 11.04 14.16
CA THR A 243 14.86 10.53 14.85
C THR A 243 14.69 9.05 15.22
N PRO A 244 15.78 8.29 15.42
CA PRO A 244 15.69 6.87 15.78
C PRO A 244 14.86 6.58 17.04
N GLU A 245 14.80 7.51 17.99
CA GLU A 245 14.05 7.38 19.24
C GLU A 245 12.54 7.43 19.03
N MET A 246 12.06 7.88 17.86
CA MET A 246 10.64 7.90 17.53
C MET A 246 10.11 6.53 17.09
N GLY A 247 10.97 5.62 16.61
CA GLY A 247 10.53 4.36 16.01
C GLY A 247 9.76 4.56 14.69
N GLY A 248 8.79 3.68 14.41
CA GLY A 248 7.95 3.77 13.21
C GLY A 248 8.62 3.35 11.90
N GLU A 249 9.78 2.70 11.98
CA GLU A 249 10.53 2.21 10.82
C GLU A 249 9.75 1.14 10.07
N LEU A 250 9.83 1.20 8.74
CA LEU A 250 9.46 0.06 7.90
C LEU A 250 10.57 -0.97 7.99
N GLN A 251 10.22 -2.22 8.28
CA GLN A 251 11.15 -3.33 8.20
C GLN A 251 10.74 -4.26 7.08
N LEU A 252 11.68 -4.58 6.20
CA LEU A 252 11.54 -5.51 5.09
C LEU A 252 12.39 -6.74 5.36
N ILE A 253 11.89 -7.92 5.03
CA ILE A 253 12.68 -9.15 5.02
C ILE A 253 12.58 -9.77 3.62
N PRO A 254 13.57 -9.53 2.74
CA PRO A 254 13.77 -10.40 1.59
C PRO A 254 13.89 -11.84 2.09
N PHE A 255 13.16 -12.79 1.50
CA PHE A 255 13.05 -14.15 2.05
C PHE A 255 14.41 -14.79 2.38
N LEU A 256 14.56 -15.32 3.59
CA LEU A 256 15.78 -15.86 4.21
C LEU A 256 16.96 -14.87 4.30
N GLY A 257 16.78 -13.63 3.84
CA GLY A 257 17.78 -12.57 3.88
C GLY A 257 17.77 -11.79 5.20
N PRO A 258 18.67 -10.80 5.31
CA PRO A 258 18.71 -9.92 6.46
C PRO A 258 17.48 -9.01 6.53
N CYS A 259 17.12 -8.59 7.74
CA CYS A 259 16.07 -7.58 7.94
C CYS A 259 16.61 -6.20 7.59
N ILE A 260 15.97 -5.53 6.65
CA ILE A 260 16.30 -4.17 6.20
C ILE A 260 15.38 -3.20 6.93
N THR A 261 15.96 -2.24 7.65
CA THR A 261 15.21 -1.23 8.41
C THR A 261 15.30 0.13 7.70
N ILE A 262 14.15 0.69 7.35
CA ILE A 262 14.02 1.94 6.61
C ILE A 262 13.37 2.99 7.50
N PRO A 263 14.09 4.08 7.85
CA PRO A 263 13.52 5.14 8.65
C PRO A 263 12.48 5.94 7.85
N PRO A 264 11.34 6.32 8.42
CA PRO A 264 10.26 7.03 7.73
C PRO A 264 10.57 8.54 7.63
N LYS A 265 11.79 8.89 7.20
CA LYS A 265 12.24 10.28 7.08
C LYS A 265 11.42 11.04 6.04
N PHE A 266 11.35 12.35 6.22
CA PHE A 266 10.73 13.25 5.25
C PHE A 266 11.28 13.02 3.83
N CYS A 267 10.35 12.85 2.88
CA CYS A 267 10.65 12.57 1.48
C CYS A 267 11.50 11.29 1.28
N THR A 268 11.18 10.21 1.99
CA THR A 268 11.70 8.87 1.68
C THR A 268 10.63 8.08 0.93
N THR A 269 10.96 7.58 -0.25
CA THR A 269 10.06 6.74 -1.04
C THR A 269 10.58 5.31 -1.08
N VAL A 270 9.71 4.34 -0.84
CA VAL A 270 10.04 2.91 -0.89
C VAL A 270 9.10 2.23 -1.87
N LEU A 271 9.66 1.50 -2.83
CA LEU A 271 8.91 0.61 -3.71
C LEU A 271 9.21 -0.83 -3.31
N PHE A 272 8.21 -1.69 -3.24
CA PHE A 272 8.41 -3.12 -3.02
C PHE A 272 7.29 -3.97 -3.61
N LYS A 273 7.61 -5.22 -3.95
CA LYS A 273 6.66 -6.19 -4.50
C LYS A 273 5.65 -6.62 -3.44
N SER A 274 4.38 -6.35 -3.68
CA SER A 274 3.31 -6.54 -2.71
C SER A 274 3.07 -8.01 -2.34
N ASP A 275 3.39 -8.93 -3.24
CA ASP A 275 3.11 -10.36 -3.17
C ASP A 275 4.29 -11.20 -2.65
N MET A 276 5.48 -10.62 -2.51
CA MET A 276 6.67 -11.36 -2.07
C MET A 276 7.58 -10.62 -1.08
N MET A 277 7.32 -9.34 -0.78
CA MET A 277 8.07 -8.64 0.26
C MET A 277 7.38 -8.71 1.61
N LEU A 278 7.91 -9.55 2.49
CA LEU A 278 7.49 -9.63 3.88
C LEU A 278 7.91 -8.35 4.61
N HIS A 279 6.97 -7.66 5.24
CA HIS A 279 7.27 -6.42 5.92
C HIS A 279 6.41 -6.16 7.15
N ARG A 280 6.94 -5.32 8.07
CA ARG A 280 6.23 -4.79 9.24
C ARG A 280 6.53 -3.31 9.41
N VAL A 281 5.77 -2.64 10.26
CA VAL A 281 6.12 -1.28 10.72
C VAL A 281 6.31 -1.35 12.22
N ARG A 282 7.48 -0.94 12.70
CA ARG A 282 7.80 -0.93 14.14
C ARG A 282 6.89 0.04 14.90
N PRO A 283 6.69 -0.19 16.20
CA PRO A 283 5.99 0.77 17.05
C PRO A 283 6.56 2.18 16.94
N MET A 284 5.67 3.16 16.81
CA MET A 284 6.02 4.55 17.13
C MET A 284 6.10 4.71 18.65
N LEU A 285 7.24 5.20 19.15
CA LEU A 285 7.47 5.36 20.58
C LEU A 285 6.87 6.71 21.05
N GLY A 286 5.75 6.62 21.77
CA GLY A 286 4.86 7.75 22.11
C GLY A 286 5.43 8.83 23.04
N LEU A 287 6.71 8.76 23.44
CA LEU A 287 7.32 9.78 24.30
C LEU A 287 7.45 11.16 23.63
N MET A 288 7.37 11.23 22.29
CA MET A 288 7.73 12.44 21.54
C MET A 288 6.55 13.31 21.08
N ARG A 289 5.28 12.92 21.29
CA ARG A 289 4.08 13.62 20.73
C ARG A 289 4.18 13.95 19.22
N LYS A 290 5.08 13.30 18.48
CA LYS A 290 5.28 13.45 17.05
C LYS A 290 4.51 12.36 16.32
N MET A 291 3.92 12.72 15.19
CA MET A 291 3.14 11.81 14.35
C MET A 291 3.97 11.38 13.14
N ARG A 292 3.79 10.13 12.71
CA ARG A 292 4.36 9.63 11.45
C ARG A 292 3.32 9.75 10.35
N TYR A 293 3.67 10.48 9.29
CA TYR A 293 2.81 10.70 8.14
C TYR A 293 3.36 9.95 6.93
N CYS A 294 2.47 9.28 6.20
CA CYS A 294 2.79 8.71 4.90
C CYS A 294 1.56 8.65 4.01
N PHE A 295 1.80 8.46 2.72
CA PHE A 295 0.80 7.94 1.81
C PHE A 295 1.35 6.71 1.10
N THR A 296 0.45 5.80 0.74
CA THR A 296 0.78 4.57 0.04
C THR A 296 -0.03 4.48 -1.23
N ILE A 297 0.64 4.14 -2.33
CA ILE A 297 0.03 3.83 -3.61
C ILE A 297 0.23 2.34 -3.87
N TRP A 298 -0.86 1.62 -4.07
CA TRP A 298 -0.84 0.23 -4.53
C TRP A 298 -1.27 0.17 -5.98
N PHE A 299 -0.53 -0.60 -6.78
CA PHE A 299 -0.80 -0.82 -8.19
C PHE A 299 -1.21 -2.27 -8.40
N ASP A 300 -2.35 -2.51 -9.03
CA ASP A 300 -2.87 -3.85 -9.28
C ASP A 300 -2.26 -4.48 -10.55
N GLY A 301 -1.89 -5.76 -10.45
CA GLY A 301 -1.41 -6.58 -11.56
C GLY A 301 -2.48 -7.54 -12.07
N ALA A 302 -2.50 -7.74 -13.38
CA ALA A 302 -3.41 -8.67 -14.07
C ALA A 302 -3.13 -10.14 -13.78
N LEU A 303 -1.86 -10.47 -13.49
CA LEU A 303 -1.38 -11.84 -13.39
C LEU A 303 -0.99 -12.22 -11.96
N THR A 304 -1.34 -11.38 -10.98
CA THR A 304 -1.09 -11.69 -9.56
C THR A 304 -1.89 -12.92 -9.11
N ASN A 305 -1.29 -13.69 -8.19
CA ASN A 305 -1.92 -14.85 -7.58
C ASN A 305 -2.31 -15.93 -8.60
N SER A 306 -1.46 -16.18 -9.59
CA SER A 306 -1.56 -17.38 -10.42
C SER A 306 -1.46 -18.64 -9.54
N ASP A 307 -1.84 -19.79 -10.09
CA ASP A 307 -1.73 -21.06 -9.35
C ASP A 307 -0.27 -21.37 -8.97
N ASP A 308 0.70 -20.93 -9.77
CA ASP A 308 2.12 -21.07 -9.48
C ASP A 308 2.61 -20.15 -8.34
N ASP A 309 1.88 -19.07 -8.04
CA ASP A 309 2.20 -18.11 -6.97
C ASP A 309 1.60 -18.47 -5.61
N VAL A 310 0.57 -19.32 -5.60
CA VAL A 310 -0.21 -19.63 -4.40
C VAL A 310 -0.05 -21.07 -3.93
N PHE A 311 0.38 -21.98 -4.81
CA PHE A 311 0.53 -23.39 -4.47
C PHE A 311 1.98 -23.80 -4.24
N LEU A 312 2.28 -24.21 -3.00
CA LEU A 312 3.50 -24.91 -2.67
C LEU A 312 3.42 -26.37 -3.20
N LYS A 313 4.28 -26.70 -4.16
CA LYS A 313 4.32 -28.02 -4.81
C LYS A 313 5.39 -28.90 -4.15
N ALA A 314 5.26 -30.22 -4.29
CA ALA A 314 6.23 -31.17 -3.73
C ALA A 314 7.68 -30.92 -4.19
N GLN A 315 7.86 -30.46 -5.44
CA GLN A 315 9.16 -30.09 -6.02
C GLN A 315 9.76 -28.80 -5.44
N HIS A 316 9.05 -28.11 -4.55
CA HIS A 316 9.56 -26.93 -3.85
C HIS A 316 10.04 -27.28 -2.43
N LEU A 317 9.97 -28.56 -2.02
CA LEU A 317 10.29 -29.03 -0.67
C LEU A 317 11.69 -29.64 -0.61
N ASP A 318 12.64 -29.00 -1.27
CA ASP A 318 14.05 -29.36 -1.30
C ASP A 318 14.93 -28.11 -1.32
N GLU A 319 16.17 -28.25 -0.87
CA GLU A 319 17.14 -27.15 -0.75
C GLU A 319 17.43 -26.47 -2.11
N GLY A 320 17.35 -27.23 -3.21
CA GLY A 320 17.52 -26.71 -4.57
C GLY A 320 16.45 -25.69 -4.97
N ALA A 321 15.30 -25.67 -4.30
CA ALA A 321 14.22 -24.71 -4.55
C ALA A 321 14.44 -23.34 -3.86
N ILE A 322 15.43 -23.20 -2.98
CA ILE A 322 15.66 -21.96 -2.22
C ILE A 322 15.82 -20.72 -3.13
N PRO A 323 16.66 -20.72 -4.18
CA PRO A 323 16.79 -19.56 -5.06
C PRO A 323 15.47 -19.14 -5.71
N PHE A 324 14.62 -20.10 -6.06
CA PHE A 324 13.27 -19.84 -6.58
C PHE A 324 12.36 -19.23 -5.51
N LEU A 325 12.31 -19.84 -4.32
CA LEU A 325 11.46 -19.37 -3.21
C LEU A 325 11.78 -17.93 -2.80
N ARG A 326 13.07 -17.55 -2.83
CA ARG A 326 13.51 -16.18 -2.51
C ARG A 326 12.93 -15.12 -3.45
N ARG A 327 12.57 -15.50 -4.67
CA ARG A 327 12.08 -14.61 -5.73
C ARG A 327 10.63 -14.89 -6.13
N SER A 328 9.92 -15.71 -5.36
CA SER A 328 8.57 -16.15 -5.67
C SER A 328 7.58 -15.76 -4.57
N ALA A 329 6.35 -15.44 -4.97
CA ALA A 329 5.23 -15.21 -4.07
C ALA A 329 4.80 -16.48 -3.29
N VAL A 330 5.28 -17.66 -3.68
CA VAL A 330 5.06 -18.93 -2.96
C VAL A 330 5.59 -18.86 -1.53
N GLN A 331 6.60 -18.03 -1.26
CA GLN A 331 7.15 -17.84 0.07
C GLN A 331 6.10 -17.42 1.12
N ARG A 332 4.99 -16.80 0.70
CA ARG A 332 3.85 -16.46 1.59
C ARG A 332 3.32 -17.68 2.33
N THR A 333 3.37 -18.86 1.71
CA THR A 333 2.93 -20.14 2.29
C THR A 333 3.83 -20.66 3.40
N LEU A 334 5.09 -20.21 3.44
CA LEU A 334 6.13 -20.69 4.34
C LEU A 334 6.49 -19.66 5.41
N SER A 335 6.40 -18.38 5.07
CA SER A 335 6.93 -17.27 5.85
C SER A 335 6.46 -17.25 7.30
N ARG A 336 5.19 -17.55 7.59
CA ARG A 336 4.71 -17.59 8.97
C ARG A 336 5.44 -18.63 9.82
N ALA A 337 5.79 -19.77 9.25
CA ALA A 337 6.53 -20.83 9.95
C ALA A 337 8.04 -20.57 9.98
N VAL A 338 8.60 -19.98 8.92
CA VAL A 338 10.03 -19.61 8.87
C VAL A 338 10.34 -18.48 9.86
N TYR A 339 9.43 -17.50 9.99
CA TYR A 339 9.56 -16.30 10.81
C TYR A 339 8.62 -16.29 12.03
N GLU A 340 8.34 -17.47 12.58
CA GLU A 340 7.36 -17.68 13.65
C GLU A 340 7.53 -16.69 14.81
N ALA A 341 8.74 -16.59 15.36
CA ALA A 341 9.05 -15.70 16.47
C ALA A 341 8.85 -14.23 16.11
N GLU A 342 9.26 -13.82 14.90
CA GLU A 342 9.09 -12.45 14.44
C GLU A 342 7.61 -12.08 14.28
N TYR A 343 6.80 -13.00 13.73
CA TYR A 343 5.35 -12.82 13.64
C TYR A 343 4.72 -12.62 15.02
N GLU A 344 5.02 -13.48 15.98
CA GLU A 344 4.49 -13.37 17.35
C GLU A 344 4.90 -12.06 18.03
N GLU A 345 6.18 -11.69 17.95
CA GLU A 345 6.67 -10.42 18.50
C GLU A 345 5.91 -9.23 17.91
N SER A 346 5.78 -9.20 16.58
CA SER A 346 5.12 -8.08 15.89
C SER A 346 3.61 -7.98 16.21
N LEU A 347 2.94 -9.10 16.51
CA LEU A 347 1.55 -9.11 16.95
C LEU A 347 1.42 -8.50 18.34
N ARG A 348 2.33 -8.84 19.27
CA ARG A 348 2.38 -8.26 20.62
C ARG A 348 2.66 -6.77 20.58
N GLU A 349 3.62 -6.35 19.75
CA GLU A 349 3.94 -4.94 19.50
C GLU A 349 2.75 -4.17 18.91
N CYS A 350 1.98 -4.78 18.01
CA CYS A 350 0.83 -4.15 17.37
C CYS A 350 -0.37 -3.97 18.30
N PHE A 351 -0.75 -5.01 19.04
CA PHE A 351 -2.00 -5.04 19.79
C PHE A 351 -1.83 -4.81 21.30
N GLY A 352 -0.60 -4.71 21.80
CA GLY A 352 -0.30 -4.62 23.23
C GLY A 352 -0.41 -5.98 23.95
N THR A 353 0.19 -6.09 25.14
CA THR A 353 0.38 -7.38 25.86
C THR A 353 -0.91 -8.03 26.37
N ASP A 354 -1.96 -7.25 26.62
CA ASP A 354 -3.17 -7.70 27.34
C ASP A 354 -4.45 -7.25 26.63
N SER A 355 -4.56 -7.52 25.33
CA SER A 355 -5.74 -7.18 24.54
C SER A 355 -6.42 -8.39 23.92
N ALA A 356 -7.76 -8.36 23.85
CA ALA A 356 -8.53 -9.39 23.14
C ALA A 356 -8.13 -9.50 21.65
N ALA A 357 -7.70 -8.38 21.05
CA ALA A 357 -7.18 -8.38 19.68
C ALA A 357 -5.87 -9.19 19.56
N LEU A 358 -4.98 -9.11 20.56
CA LEU A 358 -3.79 -9.94 20.61
C LEU A 358 -4.15 -11.42 20.74
N GLU A 359 -5.07 -11.76 21.67
CA GLU A 359 -5.49 -13.15 21.88
C GLU A 359 -6.04 -13.80 20.61
N VAL A 360 -6.95 -13.10 19.92
CA VAL A 360 -7.50 -13.55 18.63
C VAL A 360 -6.37 -13.71 17.61
N SER A 361 -5.49 -12.71 17.48
CA SER A 361 -4.42 -12.73 16.48
C SER A 361 -3.40 -13.86 16.71
N LEU A 362 -3.00 -14.11 17.96
CA LEU A 362 -2.12 -15.21 18.32
C LEU A 362 -2.79 -16.56 18.11
N ARG A 363 -4.07 -16.70 18.47
CA ARG A 363 -4.83 -17.93 18.22
C ARG A 363 -4.86 -18.28 16.73
N GLU A 364 -5.17 -17.33 15.85
CA GLU A 364 -5.18 -17.54 14.40
C GLU A 364 -3.76 -17.82 13.87
N HIS A 365 -2.74 -17.12 14.38
CA HIS A 365 -1.34 -17.40 14.03
C HIS A 365 -0.95 -18.85 14.36
N HIS A 366 -1.21 -19.32 15.58
CA HIS A 366 -0.89 -20.69 15.99
C HIS A 366 -1.77 -21.73 15.28
N ALA A 367 -3.02 -21.42 14.97
CA ALA A 367 -3.88 -22.32 14.20
C ALA A 367 -3.31 -22.57 12.80
N HIS A 368 -2.85 -21.51 12.12
CA HIS A 368 -2.19 -21.62 10.83
C HIS A 368 -0.90 -22.45 10.91
N LEU A 369 -0.07 -22.20 11.93
CA LEU A 369 1.17 -22.98 12.14
C LEU A 369 0.89 -24.47 12.35
N ARG A 370 -0.08 -24.82 13.20
CA ARG A 370 -0.46 -26.22 13.42
C ARG A 370 -0.85 -26.92 12.12
N GLN A 371 -1.59 -26.22 11.24
CA GLN A 371 -1.97 -26.79 9.94
C GLN A 371 -0.76 -27.07 9.05
N LEU A 372 0.19 -26.13 8.98
CA LEU A 372 1.43 -26.31 8.21
C LEU A 372 2.29 -27.45 8.78
N LEU A 373 2.44 -27.49 10.11
CA LEU A 373 3.32 -28.43 10.81
C LEU A 373 2.78 -29.88 10.88
N ASN A 374 1.55 -30.12 10.43
CA ASN A 374 1.01 -31.48 10.30
C ASN A 374 1.64 -32.27 9.12
N HIS A 375 2.41 -31.62 8.25
CA HIS A 375 3.00 -32.25 7.07
C HIS A 375 4.49 -32.55 7.28
N GLY A 376 4.85 -33.82 7.55
CA GLY A 376 6.23 -34.20 7.90
C GLY A 376 7.33 -33.78 6.91
N LYS A 377 7.08 -33.87 5.60
CA LYS A 377 8.04 -33.39 4.57
C LYS A 377 8.23 -31.87 4.62
N LEU A 378 7.15 -31.13 4.82
CA LEU A 378 7.20 -29.68 4.95
C LEU A 378 7.94 -29.28 6.22
N CYS A 379 7.72 -29.96 7.34
CA CYS A 379 8.45 -29.72 8.59
C CYS A 379 9.96 -29.90 8.41
N ALA A 380 10.38 -31.00 7.78
CA ALA A 380 11.80 -31.24 7.50
C ALA A 380 12.40 -30.11 6.65
N PHE A 381 11.66 -29.66 5.63
CA PHE A 381 12.11 -28.57 4.78
C PHE A 381 12.12 -27.21 5.49
N LEU A 382 11.17 -26.93 6.38
CA LEU A 382 11.16 -25.71 7.20
C LEU A 382 12.40 -25.62 8.10
N THR A 383 12.90 -26.74 8.62
CA THR A 383 14.17 -26.78 9.36
C THR A 383 15.33 -26.33 8.47
N VAL A 384 15.44 -26.87 7.24
CA VAL A 384 16.46 -26.46 6.27
C VAL A 384 16.38 -24.95 5.97
N LEU A 385 15.18 -24.41 5.79
CA LEU A 385 15.00 -22.96 5.55
C LEU A 385 15.44 -22.11 6.73
N LYS A 386 15.16 -22.55 7.97
CA LYS A 386 15.58 -21.85 9.19
C LYS A 386 17.10 -21.91 9.35
N GLU A 387 17.74 -23.05 9.11
CA GLU A 387 19.20 -23.21 9.16
C GLU A 387 19.88 -22.33 8.11
N TYR A 388 19.44 -22.42 6.84
CA TYR A 388 19.97 -21.60 5.75
C TYR A 388 19.91 -20.09 6.04
N ARG A 389 18.82 -19.64 6.68
CA ARG A 389 18.64 -18.26 7.10
C ARG A 389 19.64 -17.84 8.18
N GLU A 390 19.90 -18.70 9.17
CA GLU A 390 20.88 -18.40 10.21
C GLU A 390 22.31 -18.39 9.65
N ASP A 391 22.63 -19.26 8.71
CA ASP A 391 23.90 -19.23 7.99
C ASP A 391 24.10 -17.91 7.24
N LEU A 392 23.07 -17.42 6.54
CA LEU A 392 23.10 -16.12 5.87
C LEU A 392 23.21 -14.93 6.82
N ARG A 393 22.80 -15.08 8.08
CA ARG A 393 22.95 -14.03 9.11
C ARG A 393 24.34 -14.01 9.73
N ALA A 394 25.03 -15.15 9.71
CA ALA A 394 26.37 -15.31 10.27
C ALA A 394 27.48 -14.93 9.30
N ALA A 395 27.22 -15.00 7.99
CA ALA A 395 28.11 -14.55 6.91
C ALA A 395 28.07 -13.02 6.74
#